data_AF-A0A316S9M0-F1
#
_entry.id   AF-A0A316S9M0-F1
#
_cell.length_a   1.000
_cell.length_b   1.000
_cell.length_c   1.000
_cell.angle_alpha   90.00
_cell.angle_beta   90.00
_cell.angle_gamma   90.00
#
_symmetry.space_group_name_H-M   'P 1'
#
loop_
_entity.id
_entity.type
_entity.pdbx_description
1 polymer ?
#
loop_
_entity_poly.entity_id
_entity_poly.type
_entity_poly.pdbx_seq_one_letter_code
_entity_poly.pdbx_strand_id
1 'polypeptide(L)'
;MKTQLIKATYSFCLEGWDEETDFKGNFDSIKEALEDADGYCDKVGTKCYIGENNPAPMPTIDVERLFDDINSQYYDEYGELAENYFAFVKKEYADILSKELNAVFARWIKKYHYAPWFYTVTNVREYVFDGEKWQLAK
;
A
#
# COMPACT_ATOMS: atom_id res chain seq x y z
N MET A 1 7.59 -21.92 -3.58
CA MET A 1 6.42 -21.03 -3.45
C MET A 1 6.23 -20.37 -4.81
N LYS A 2 5.11 -20.60 -5.51
CA LYS A 2 4.88 -19.93 -6.79
C LYS A 2 4.54 -18.47 -6.48
N THR A 3 5.41 -17.55 -6.87
CA THR A 3 5.11 -16.11 -6.83
C THR A 3 3.89 -15.89 -7.72
N GLN A 4 2.74 -15.64 -7.10
CA GLN A 4 1.57 -15.20 -7.82
C GLN A 4 1.90 -13.78 -8.29
N LEU A 5 2.11 -13.61 -9.59
CA LEU A 5 2.31 -12.29 -10.19
C LEU A 5 1.13 -11.43 -9.79
N ILE A 6 1.38 -10.39 -9.00
CA ILE A 6 0.39 -9.34 -8.75
C ILE A 6 0.24 -8.65 -10.10
N LYS A 7 -0.91 -8.87 -10.76
CA LYS A 7 -1.24 -8.17 -12.00
C LYS A 7 -1.34 -6.68 -11.65
N ALA A 8 -0.57 -5.85 -12.35
CA ALA A 8 -0.70 -4.40 -12.21
C ALA A 8 -2.13 -4.00 -12.58
N THR A 9 -2.76 -3.20 -11.72
CA THR A 9 -4.05 -2.58 -12.01
C THR A 9 -3.88 -1.09 -12.13
N TYR A 10 -4.88 -0.41 -12.69
CA TYR A 10 -4.81 0.99 -13.04
C TYR A 10 -5.95 1.76 -12.42
N SER A 11 -5.75 3.04 -12.20
CA SER A 11 -6.76 3.98 -11.74
C SER A 11 -6.57 5.29 -12.50
N PHE A 12 -7.57 6.18 -12.48
CA PHE A 12 -7.48 7.46 -13.17
C PHE A 12 -7.95 8.64 -12.33
N CYS A 13 -7.44 9.82 -12.62
CA CYS A 13 -8.04 11.08 -12.18
C CYS A 13 -8.20 12.04 -13.37
N LEU A 14 -9.12 12.99 -13.25
CA LEU A 14 -9.41 13.99 -14.28
C LEU A 14 -8.99 15.38 -13.82
N GLU A 15 -8.65 16.23 -14.78
CA GLU A 15 -8.42 17.68 -14.59
C GLU A 15 -7.22 18.06 -13.68
N GLY A 16 -6.50 17.09 -13.11
CA GLY A 16 -5.22 17.31 -12.40
C GLY A 16 -4.84 16.17 -11.45
N TRP A 17 -3.55 16.06 -11.09
CA TRP A 17 -3.10 15.18 -10.00
C TRP A 17 -1.89 15.76 -9.25
N ASP A 18 -1.83 15.42 -7.95
CA ASP A 18 -0.68 15.52 -7.06
C ASP A 18 -0.55 14.23 -6.22
N GLU A 19 0.47 14.12 -5.38
CA GLU A 19 0.75 12.90 -4.58
C GLU A 19 -0.39 12.51 -3.60
N GLU A 20 -1.33 13.41 -3.32
CA GLU A 20 -2.47 13.21 -2.42
C GLU A 20 -3.80 12.99 -3.17
N THR A 21 -3.79 13.08 -4.50
CA THR A 21 -4.99 12.98 -5.32
C THR A 21 -5.57 11.56 -5.27
N ASP A 22 -6.87 11.47 -4.99
CA ASP A 22 -7.62 10.22 -5.00
C ASP A 22 -7.91 9.79 -6.44
N PHE A 23 -7.20 8.76 -6.91
CA PHE A 23 -7.46 8.16 -8.22
C PHE A 23 -8.65 7.19 -8.13
N LYS A 24 -9.50 7.23 -9.15
CA LYS A 24 -10.72 6.45 -9.25
C LYS A 24 -10.48 5.07 -9.85
N GLY A 25 -11.14 4.09 -9.26
CA GLY A 25 -11.28 2.74 -9.80
C GLY A 25 -10.05 1.85 -9.61
N ASN A 26 -10.17 0.62 -10.09
CA ASN A 26 -9.13 -0.41 -10.01
C ASN A 26 -9.33 -1.35 -11.21
N PHE A 27 -8.72 -0.99 -12.33
CA PHE A 27 -8.96 -1.56 -13.64
C PHE A 27 -7.85 -2.50 -14.06
N ASP A 28 -8.18 -3.52 -14.83
CA ASP A 28 -7.23 -4.55 -15.25
C ASP A 28 -6.33 -4.08 -16.42
N SER A 29 -6.67 -2.94 -17.04
CA SER A 29 -5.90 -2.32 -18.10
C SER A 29 -6.13 -0.80 -18.18
N ILE A 30 -5.19 -0.09 -18.79
CA ILE A 30 -5.33 1.33 -19.14
C ILE A 30 -6.58 1.57 -20.02
N LYS A 31 -6.88 0.63 -20.93
CA LYS A 31 -8.05 0.73 -21.83
C LYS A 31 -9.35 0.80 -21.03
N GLU A 32 -9.52 -0.09 -20.06
CA GLU A 32 -10.70 -0.10 -19.19
C GLU A 32 -10.79 1.17 -18.34
N ALA A 33 -9.66 1.66 -17.83
CA ALA A 33 -9.63 2.92 -17.09
C ALA A 33 -10.06 4.12 -17.95
N LEU A 34 -9.63 4.17 -19.23
CA LEU A 34 -10.06 5.20 -20.18
C LEU A 34 -11.54 5.08 -20.56
N GLU A 35 -12.05 3.85 -20.72
CA GLU A 35 -13.48 3.60 -20.99
C GLU A 35 -14.37 4.04 -19.83
N ASP A 36 -13.92 3.88 -18.58
CA ASP A 36 -14.64 4.44 -17.42
C ASP A 36 -14.52 5.97 -17.37
N ALA A 37 -13.34 6.52 -17.68
CA ALA A 37 -13.11 7.96 -17.76
C ALA A 37 -13.98 8.65 -18.83
N ASP A 38 -14.32 7.97 -19.93
CA ASP A 38 -15.24 8.48 -20.96
C ASP A 38 -16.59 8.90 -20.37
N GLY A 39 -17.09 8.17 -19.37
CA GLY A 39 -18.35 8.50 -18.67
C GLY A 39 -18.35 9.86 -17.97
N TYR A 40 -17.19 10.47 -17.81
CA TYR A 40 -16.99 11.76 -17.15
C TYR A 40 -16.43 12.84 -18.10
N CYS A 41 -16.13 12.51 -19.35
CA CYS A 41 -15.52 13.43 -20.31
C CYS A 41 -16.59 14.32 -20.97
N ASP A 42 -16.43 15.64 -20.85
CA ASP A 42 -17.43 16.63 -21.30
C ASP A 42 -16.98 17.50 -22.50
N LYS A 43 -15.69 17.52 -22.84
CA LYS A 43 -15.14 18.39 -23.90
C LYS A 43 -13.80 17.92 -24.48
N VAL A 44 -13.50 18.38 -25.70
CA VAL A 44 -12.17 18.28 -26.29
C VAL A 44 -11.15 18.98 -25.39
N GLY A 45 -10.00 18.36 -25.18
CA GLY A 45 -8.93 18.89 -24.33
C GLY A 45 -9.02 18.48 -22.86
N THR A 46 -10.06 17.76 -22.44
CA THR A 46 -10.10 17.16 -21.10
C THR A 46 -8.89 16.26 -20.90
N LYS A 47 -8.27 16.39 -19.72
CA LYS A 47 -7.10 15.62 -19.32
C LYS A 47 -7.49 14.48 -18.39
N CYS A 48 -6.96 13.30 -18.65
CA CYS A 48 -7.06 12.11 -17.82
C CYS A 48 -5.67 11.62 -17.49
N TYR A 49 -5.40 11.38 -16.22
CA TYR A 49 -4.13 10.86 -15.76
C TYR A 49 -4.35 9.44 -15.28
N ILE A 50 -3.61 8.49 -15.85
CA ILE A 50 -3.72 7.08 -15.50
C ILE A 50 -2.40 6.62 -14.88
N GLY A 51 -2.50 6.00 -13.71
CA GLY A 51 -1.35 5.42 -13.04
C GLY A 51 -1.54 3.94 -12.71
N GLU A 52 -0.41 3.29 -12.41
CA GLU A 52 -0.35 1.93 -11.91
C GLU A 52 -0.58 1.92 -10.40
N ASN A 53 -1.58 1.16 -9.97
CA ASN A 53 -1.87 0.90 -8.57
C ASN A 53 -0.80 -0.04 -8.01
N ASN A 54 -0.07 0.44 -7.01
CA ASN A 54 0.90 -0.32 -6.25
C ASN A 54 0.30 -0.60 -4.85
N PRO A 55 -0.26 -1.80 -4.62
CA PRO A 55 -0.90 -2.16 -3.36
C PRO A 55 0.06 -2.03 -2.19
N ALA A 56 -0.45 -1.54 -1.06
CA ALA A 56 0.36 -1.53 0.16
C ALA A 56 0.78 -2.96 0.52
N PRO A 57 2.06 -3.17 0.94
CA PRO A 57 2.50 -4.48 1.39
C PRO A 57 1.73 -4.90 2.64
N MET A 58 1.64 -6.20 2.88
CA MET A 58 1.07 -6.72 4.13
C MET A 58 1.87 -6.19 5.32
N PRO A 59 1.21 -5.66 6.36
CA PRO A 59 1.91 -5.15 7.52
C PRO A 59 2.62 -6.28 8.26
N THR A 60 3.71 -5.93 8.92
CA THR A 60 4.48 -6.85 9.75
C THR A 60 4.67 -6.27 11.15
N ILE A 61 4.84 -7.16 12.13
CA ILE A 61 5.20 -6.80 13.50
C ILE A 61 6.72 -6.69 13.56
N ASP A 62 7.19 -5.51 13.97
CA ASP A 62 8.58 -5.25 14.30
C ASP A 62 8.84 -5.67 15.75
N VAL A 63 9.60 -6.75 15.92
CA VAL A 63 9.87 -7.34 17.24
C VAL A 63 10.84 -6.51 18.07
N GLU A 64 11.76 -5.77 17.44
CA GLU A 64 12.68 -4.91 18.18
C GLU A 64 11.91 -3.75 18.81
N ARG A 65 11.02 -3.11 18.04
CA ARG A 65 10.10 -2.09 18.58
C ARG A 65 9.17 -2.64 19.65
N LEU A 66 8.69 -3.88 19.48
CA LEU A 66 7.87 -4.54 20.51
C LEU A 66 8.64 -4.69 21.83
N PHE A 67 9.94 -5.01 21.79
CA PHE A 67 10.76 -5.07 22.99
C PHE A 67 10.93 -3.70 23.65
N ASP A 68 11.15 -2.65 22.87
CA ASP A 68 11.26 -1.28 23.37
C ASP A 68 9.95 -0.81 24.03
N ASP A 69 8.80 -1.11 23.41
CA ASP A 69 7.48 -0.79 23.94
C ASP A 69 7.23 -1.53 25.27
N ILE A 70 7.64 -2.80 25.38
CA ILE A 70 7.51 -3.57 26.62
C ILE A 70 8.47 -3.04 27.68
N ASN A 71 9.74 -2.79 27.35
CA ASN A 71 10.70 -2.23 28.30
C ASN A 71 10.22 -0.89 28.86
N SER A 72 9.63 -0.04 28.02
CA SER A 72 9.04 1.24 28.45
C SER A 72 7.91 1.03 29.46
N GLN A 73 7.01 0.07 29.19
CA GLN A 73 5.93 -0.28 30.13
C GLN A 73 6.46 -0.77 31.49
N TYR A 74 7.51 -1.60 31.49
CA TYR A 74 8.11 -2.08 32.74
C TYR A 74 8.93 -0.99 33.44
N TYR A 75 9.58 -0.09 32.69
CA TYR A 75 10.32 1.03 33.28
C TYR A 75 9.39 1.97 34.03
N ASP A 76 8.18 2.22 33.53
CA ASP A 76 7.19 3.05 34.22
C ASP A 76 6.79 2.49 35.60
N GLU A 77 6.82 1.15 35.77
CA GLU A 77 6.43 0.48 37.01
C GLU A 77 7.63 0.16 37.93
N TYR A 78 8.76 -0.24 37.35
CA TYR A 78 9.92 -0.79 38.08
C TYR A 78 11.19 0.06 37.96
N GLY A 79 11.15 1.15 37.18
CA GLY A 79 12.27 2.06 36.96
C GLY A 79 13.50 1.35 36.39
N GLU A 80 14.67 1.79 36.83
CA GLU A 80 15.98 1.28 36.38
C GLU A 80 16.14 -0.24 36.51
N LEU A 81 15.40 -0.90 37.42
CA LEU A 81 15.44 -2.36 37.56
C LEU A 81 14.99 -3.08 36.29
N ALA A 82 14.14 -2.45 35.47
CA ALA A 82 13.61 -3.01 34.23
C ALA A 82 14.40 -2.60 32.98
N GLU A 83 15.34 -1.65 33.08
CA GLU A 83 16.04 -1.04 31.93
C GLU A 83 16.66 -2.08 30.98
N ASN A 84 17.13 -3.20 31.53
CA ASN A 84 17.88 -4.21 30.78
C ASN A 84 17.10 -5.51 30.48
N TYR A 85 15.78 -5.56 30.71
CA TYR A 85 15.01 -6.80 30.62
C TYR A 85 15.18 -7.51 29.26
N PHE A 86 15.03 -6.79 28.15
CA PHE A 86 15.25 -7.32 26.79
C PHE A 86 16.58 -6.91 26.13
N ALA A 87 17.46 -6.18 26.82
CA ALA A 87 18.69 -5.62 26.24
C ALA A 87 19.67 -6.69 25.70
N PHE A 88 19.57 -7.94 26.17
CA PHE A 88 20.48 -9.03 25.81
C PHE A 88 19.82 -10.18 25.03
N VAL A 89 18.62 -9.95 24.47
CA VAL A 89 18.01 -10.93 23.58
C VAL A 89 18.92 -11.17 22.38
N LYS A 90 19.31 -12.43 22.16
CA LYS A 90 20.11 -12.79 20.99
C LYS A 90 19.29 -12.56 19.73
N LYS A 91 19.93 -12.03 18.69
CA LYS A 91 19.30 -11.83 17.37
C LYS A 91 18.55 -13.07 16.86
N GLU A 92 19.14 -14.26 17.01
CA GLU A 92 18.49 -15.52 16.60
C GLU A 92 17.12 -15.75 17.27
N TYR A 93 17.00 -15.39 18.55
CA TYR A 93 15.73 -15.54 19.28
C TYR A 93 14.72 -14.46 18.87
N ALA A 94 15.18 -13.23 18.60
CA ALA A 94 14.34 -12.18 18.05
C ALA A 94 13.82 -12.54 16.64
N ASP A 95 14.67 -13.12 15.79
CA ASP A 95 14.31 -13.58 14.44
C ASP A 95 13.26 -14.70 14.48
N ILE A 96 13.40 -15.65 15.42
CA ILE A 96 12.40 -16.72 15.66
C ILE A 96 11.07 -16.10 16.07
N LEU A 97 11.07 -15.21 17.07
CA LEU A 97 9.85 -14.54 17.54
C LEU A 97 9.18 -13.72 16.43
N SER A 98 9.97 -12.99 15.63
CA SER A 98 9.48 -12.20 14.50
C SER A 98 8.76 -13.08 13.49
N LYS A 99 9.36 -14.22 13.14
CA LYS A 99 8.73 -15.19 12.23
C LYS A 99 7.41 -15.74 12.80
N GLU A 100 7.39 -16.10 14.08
CA GLU A 100 6.21 -16.69 14.72
C GLU A 100 5.04 -15.69 14.82
N LEU A 101 5.32 -14.48 15.31
CA LEU A 101 4.32 -13.41 15.43
C LEU A 101 3.77 -12.99 14.07
N ASN A 102 4.65 -12.78 13.08
CA ASN A 102 4.21 -12.41 11.73
C ASN A 102 3.40 -13.54 11.06
N ALA A 103 3.72 -14.81 11.34
CA ALA A 103 2.90 -15.92 10.84
C ALA A 103 1.50 -15.93 11.46
N VAL A 104 1.38 -15.64 12.77
CA VAL A 104 0.07 -15.49 13.44
C VAL A 104 -0.69 -14.30 12.87
N PHE A 105 -0.03 -13.14 12.76
CA PHE A 105 -0.64 -11.90 12.30
C PHE A 105 -1.14 -12.01 10.85
N ALA A 106 -0.32 -12.55 9.95
CA ALA A 106 -0.71 -12.79 8.57
C ALA A 106 -1.93 -13.72 8.44
N ARG A 107 -2.00 -14.79 9.27
CA ARG A 107 -3.17 -15.67 9.31
C ARG A 107 -4.42 -14.94 9.79
N TRP A 108 -4.30 -14.11 10.84
CA TRP A 108 -5.41 -13.32 11.37
C TRP A 108 -5.92 -12.32 10.33
N ILE A 109 -5.03 -11.54 9.70
CA ILE A 109 -5.39 -10.55 8.67
C ILE A 109 -6.16 -11.23 7.53
N LYS A 110 -5.65 -12.36 7.05
CA LYS A 110 -6.30 -13.12 5.97
C LYS A 110 -7.66 -13.68 6.39
N LYS A 111 -7.75 -14.25 7.60
CA LYS A 111 -8.98 -14.87 8.11
C LYS A 111 -10.12 -13.87 8.26
N TYR A 112 -9.80 -12.64 8.67
CA TYR A 112 -10.78 -11.61 8.99
C TYR A 112 -10.85 -10.48 7.96
N HIS A 113 -10.19 -10.64 6.80
CA HIS A 113 -10.24 -9.71 5.67
C HIS A 113 -9.74 -8.29 5.99
N TYR A 114 -8.73 -8.17 6.85
CA TYR A 114 -8.09 -6.88 7.21
C TYR A 114 -6.86 -6.55 6.36
N ALA A 115 -6.72 -7.14 5.16
CA ALA A 115 -5.62 -6.79 4.28
C ALA A 115 -5.75 -5.30 3.88
N PRO A 116 -4.63 -4.57 3.72
CA PRO A 116 -4.69 -3.20 3.23
C PRO A 116 -5.48 -3.13 1.92
N TRP A 117 -6.49 -2.25 1.88
CA TRP A 117 -7.29 -1.99 0.70
C TRP A 117 -6.79 -0.79 -0.11
N PHE A 118 -5.86 -0.03 0.48
CA PHE A 118 -5.28 1.17 -0.11
C PHE A 118 -4.00 0.84 -0.89
N TYR A 119 -3.64 1.75 -1.79
CA TYR A 119 -2.51 1.64 -2.71
C TYR A 119 -1.89 3.02 -2.93
N THR A 120 -0.66 3.02 -3.42
CA THR A 120 -0.04 4.23 -3.99
C THR A 120 -0.19 4.17 -5.50
N VAL A 121 -0.22 5.31 -6.17
CA VAL A 121 -0.29 5.39 -7.64
C VAL A 121 1.08 5.80 -8.16
N THR A 122 1.61 5.03 -9.12
CA THR A 122 2.93 5.26 -9.73
C THR A 122 2.83 5.23 -11.25
N ASN A 123 3.92 5.53 -11.96
CA ASN A 123 3.98 5.46 -13.42
C ASN A 123 2.85 6.23 -14.14
N VAL A 124 2.47 7.37 -13.59
CA VAL A 124 1.31 8.13 -14.07
C VAL A 124 1.60 8.74 -15.45
N ARG A 125 0.62 8.63 -16.34
CA ARG A 125 0.65 9.15 -17.72
C ARG A 125 -0.55 10.02 -17.99
N GLU A 126 -0.33 11.14 -18.67
CA GLU A 126 -1.39 12.04 -19.12
C GLU A 126 -1.96 11.59 -20.47
N TYR A 127 -3.27 11.62 -20.58
CA TYR A 127 -4.05 11.41 -21.80
C TYR A 127 -4.96 12.61 -22.01
N VAL A 128 -5.09 13.06 -23.26
CA VAL A 128 -5.93 14.20 -23.64
C VAL A 128 -7.00 13.71 -24.60
N PHE A 129 -8.25 14.09 -24.35
CA PHE A 129 -9.37 13.75 -25.22
C PHE A 129 -9.36 14.64 -26.48
N ASP A 130 -9.33 14.04 -27.66
CA ASP A 130 -9.29 14.78 -28.95
C ASP A 130 -10.68 15.10 -29.54
N GLY A 131 -11.75 14.60 -28.90
CA GLY A 131 -13.13 14.70 -29.40
C GLY A 131 -13.71 13.37 -29.88
N GLU A 132 -12.86 12.40 -30.16
CA GLU A 132 -13.25 11.04 -30.55
C GLU A 132 -12.70 9.98 -29.58
N LYS A 133 -11.48 10.19 -29.08
CA LYS A 133 -10.79 9.24 -28.20
C LYS A 133 -9.67 9.91 -27.40
N TRP A 134 -9.23 9.23 -26.36
CA TRP A 134 -8.05 9.61 -25.60
C TRP A 134 -6.76 9.41 -26.41
N GLN A 135 -5.86 10.39 -26.33
CA GLN A 135 -4.49 10.32 -26.89
C GLN A 135 -3.48 10.48 -25.76
N LEU A 136 -2.45 9.64 -25.73
CA LEU A 136 -1.34 9.81 -24.80
C LEU A 136 -0.66 11.17 -25.07
N ALA A 137 -0.54 12.01 -24.05
CA ALA A 137 0.18 13.27 -24.12
C ALA A 137 1.68 13.00 -24.35
N LYS A 138 2.32 13.87 -25.13
CA LYS A 138 3.75 13.76 -25.47
C LYS A 138 4.64 14.27 -24.34
#